data_AF-A0A1V5X2M6-F1
#
_entry.id   AF-A0A1V5X2M6-F1
#
_cell.length_a   1.000
_cell.length_b   1.000
_cell.length_c   1.000
_cell.angle_alpha   90.00
_cell.angle_beta   90.00
_cell.angle_gamma   90.00
#
_symmetry.space_group_name_H-M   'P 1'
#
loop_
_entity.id
_entity.type
_entity.pdbx_description
1 polymer ?
#
loop_
_entity_poly.entity_id
_entity_poly.type
_entity_poly.pdbx_seq_one_letter_code
_entity_poly.pdbx_strand_id
1 'polypeptide(L)'
;MIKKVIKFLLLFSIICLSILFGSAFSSVLGPALALVLMIGYNFFEGADHFFGIFLAFMGGMAMDIYSSVHFLGLYAVSACFLSIVMKLLIDRYVRVF
;
A
#
# COMPACT_ATOMS: atom_id res chain seq x y z
N MET A 1 23.17 7.87 3.11
CA MET A 1 22.31 7.02 3.98
C MET A 1 20.87 6.92 3.49
N ILE A 2 20.30 7.96 2.88
CA ILE A 2 18.91 8.01 2.41
C ILE A 2 18.52 6.84 1.47
N LYS A 3 19.41 6.41 0.56
CA LYS A 3 19.19 5.21 -0.27
C LYS A 3 19.00 3.90 0.51
N LYS A 4 19.60 3.76 1.71
CA LYS A 4 19.42 2.58 2.57
C LYS A 4 18.08 2.63 3.32
N VAL A 5 17.67 3.81 3.77
CA VAL A 5 16.38 4.04 4.46
C VAL A 5 15.21 3.82 3.51
N ILE A 6 15.30 4.34 2.29
CA ILE A 6 14.31 4.10 1.22
C ILE A 6 14.18 2.61 0.92
N LYS A 7 15.31 1.89 0.74
CA LYS A 7 15.29 0.45 0.52
C LYS A 7 14.68 -0.33 1.69
N PHE A 8 14.97 0.09 2.92
CA PHE A 8 14.39 -0.52 4.12
C PHE A 8 12.89 -0.28 4.22
N LEU A 9 12.43 0.95 3.97
CA LEU A 9 11.00 1.29 3.93
C LEU A 9 10.26 0.48 2.87
N LEU A 10 10.84 0.35 1.68
CA LEU A 10 10.28 -0.45 0.59
C LEU A 10 10.16 -1.92 0.99
N LEU A 11 11.22 -2.49 1.58
CA LEU A 11 11.22 -3.87 2.07
C LEU A 11 10.17 -4.07 3.17
N PHE A 12 10.07 -3.12 4.10
CA PHE A 12 9.09 -3.15 5.19
C PHE A 12 7.65 -3.07 4.68
N SER A 13 7.37 -2.18 3.72
CA SER A 13 6.04 -2.09 3.09
C SER A 13 5.66 -3.36 2.34
N ILE A 14 6.61 -4.00 1.64
CA ILE A 14 6.39 -5.29 0.97
C ILE A 14 6.10 -6.39 2.00
N ILE A 15 6.82 -6.44 3.12
CA ILE A 15 6.57 -7.40 4.19
C ILE A 15 5.19 -7.18 4.82
N CYS A 16 4.83 -5.94 5.15
CA CYS A 16 3.49 -5.61 5.65
C CYS A 16 2.39 -6.02 4.67
N LEU A 17 2.58 -5.77 3.36
CA LEU A 17 1.68 -6.20 2.30
C LEU A 17 1.55 -7.74 2.25
N SER A 18 2.67 -8.44 2.37
CA SER A 18 2.70 -9.91 2.33
C SER A 18 1.95 -10.53 3.52
N ILE A 19 2.05 -9.90 4.70
CA ILE A 19 1.36 -10.35 5.92
C ILE A 19 -0.14 -10.01 5.87
N LEU A 20 -0.48 -8.79 5.47
CA LEU A 20 -1.88 -8.31 5.42
C LEU A 20 -2.69 -8.98 4.30
N PHE A 21 -2.06 -9.28 3.17
CA PHE A 21 -2.74 -9.77 1.97
C PHE A 21 -2.32 -11.19 1.58
N GLY A 22 -1.49 -11.88 2.36
CA GLY A 22 -0.91 -13.18 1.99
C GLY A 22 -1.94 -14.27 1.63
N SER A 23 -3.10 -14.29 2.30
CA SER A 23 -4.22 -15.20 1.97
C SER A 23 -5.01 -14.79 0.72
N ALA A 24 -5.00 -13.50 0.38
CA ALA A 24 -5.65 -12.97 -0.82
C ALA A 24 -4.73 -13.09 -2.05
N PHE A 25 -3.40 -13.06 -1.86
CA PHE A 25 -2.41 -13.31 -2.92
C PHE A 25 -2.44 -14.74 -3.46
N SER A 26 -2.76 -15.73 -2.62
CA SER A 26 -2.85 -17.14 -3.04
C SER A 26 -4.13 -17.46 -3.80
N SER A 27 -5.18 -16.65 -3.64
CA SER A 27 -6.51 -16.90 -4.22
C SER A 27 -6.87 -15.94 -5.36
N VAL A 28 -6.36 -14.70 -5.36
CA VAL A 28 -6.72 -13.67 -6.33
C VAL A 28 -5.50 -12.83 -6.75
N LEU A 29 -4.72 -13.36 -7.68
CA LEU A 29 -3.44 -12.79 -8.14
C LEU A 29 -3.57 -11.40 -8.82
N GLY A 30 -4.66 -11.17 -9.55
CA GLY A 30 -4.86 -9.92 -10.31
C GLY A 30 -5.05 -8.67 -9.44
N PRO A 31 -6.06 -8.63 -8.56
CA PRO A 31 -6.30 -7.51 -7.65
C PRO A 31 -5.15 -7.30 -6.66
N ALA A 32 -4.45 -8.37 -6.26
CA ALA A 32 -3.28 -8.28 -5.42
C ALA A 32 -2.09 -7.58 -6.12
N LEU A 33 -1.86 -7.86 -7.41
CA LEU A 33 -0.89 -7.13 -8.24
C LEU A 33 -1.27 -5.67 -8.44
N ALA A 34 -2.56 -5.38 -8.66
CA ALA A 34 -3.05 -4.01 -8.78
C ALA A 34 -2.78 -3.20 -7.50
N LEU A 35 -3.00 -3.82 -6.33
CA LEU A 35 -2.75 -3.19 -5.04
C LEU A 35 -1.26 -2.91 -4.81
N VAL A 36 -0.36 -3.82 -5.23
CA VAL A 36 1.10 -3.59 -5.19
C VAL A 36 1.53 -2.46 -6.12
N LEU A 37 1.01 -2.41 -7.34
CA LEU A 37 1.32 -1.34 -8.29
C LEU A 37 0.86 0.02 -7.76
N MET A 38 -0.32 0.07 -7.14
CA MET A 38 -0.87 1.29 -6.55
C MET A 38 -0.06 1.77 -5.34
N ILE A 39 0.38 0.87 -4.46
CA ILE A 39 1.26 1.23 -3.33
C ILE A 39 2.66 1.60 -3.82
N GLY A 40 3.17 0.94 -4.85
CA GLY A 40 4.40 1.32 -5.52
C GLY A 40 4.32 2.74 -6.07
N TYR A 41 3.21 3.09 -6.73
CA TYR A 41 2.97 4.46 -7.21
C TYR A 41 2.95 5.47 -6.04
N ASN A 42 2.28 5.14 -4.95
CA ASN A 42 2.21 5.96 -3.73
C ASN A 42 3.58 6.32 -3.16
N PHE A 43 4.56 5.44 -3.32
CA PHE A 43 5.94 5.68 -2.88
C PHE A 43 6.64 6.78 -3.69
N PHE A 44 6.32 6.92 -4.97
CA PHE A 44 6.92 7.91 -5.87
C PHE A 44 6.16 9.22 -5.92
N GLU A 45 4.88 9.20 -5.52
CA GLU A 45 4.06 10.39 -5.43
C GLU A 45 4.52 11.29 -4.26
N GLY A 46 4.56 12.60 -4.49
CA GLY A 46 4.83 13.57 -3.41
C GLY A 46 3.83 13.43 -2.25
N ALA A 47 4.29 13.67 -1.02
CA ALA A 47 3.44 13.59 0.17
C ALA A 47 2.29 14.62 0.15
N ASP A 48 2.41 15.68 -0.66
CA ASP A 48 1.41 16.75 -0.78
C ASP A 48 0.22 16.37 -1.67
N HIS A 49 0.33 15.24 -2.39
CA HIS A 49 -0.74 14.73 -3.24
C HIS A 49 -1.46 13.57 -2.56
N PHE A 50 -2.80 13.55 -2.69
CA PHE A 50 -3.67 12.52 -2.11
C PHE A 50 -4.01 11.38 -3.10
N PHE A 51 -3.51 11.43 -4.34
CA PHE A 51 -3.95 10.52 -5.38
C PHE A 51 -3.49 9.08 -5.12
N GLY A 52 -2.33 8.88 -4.49
CA GLY A 52 -1.87 7.57 -4.01
C GLY A 52 -2.77 6.97 -2.93
N ILE A 53 -3.31 7.78 -2.00
CA ILE A 53 -4.28 7.32 -1.00
C ILE A 53 -5.57 6.89 -1.69
N PHE A 54 -6.04 7.69 -2.65
CA PHE A 54 -7.23 7.36 -3.44
C PHE A 54 -7.05 6.05 -4.24
N LEU A 55 -5.88 5.85 -4.86
CA LEU A 55 -5.56 4.59 -5.54
C LEU A 55 -5.52 3.41 -4.57
N ALA A 56 -4.89 3.57 -3.39
CA ALA A 56 -4.88 2.52 -2.37
C ALA A 56 -6.28 2.13 -1.92
N PHE A 57 -7.19 3.11 -1.76
CA PHE A 57 -8.61 2.86 -1.48
C PHE A 57 -9.28 2.04 -2.58
N MET A 58 -9.13 2.45 -3.84
CA MET A 58 -9.73 1.76 -4.99
C MET A 58 -9.19 0.32 -5.14
N GLY A 59 -7.88 0.12 -4.93
CA GLY A 59 -7.25 -1.20 -4.94
C GLY A 59 -7.74 -2.09 -3.79
N GLY A 60 -7.89 -1.52 -2.59
CA GLY A 60 -8.44 -2.25 -1.45
C GLY A 60 -9.92 -2.60 -1.62
N MET A 61 -10.73 -1.68 -2.17
CA MET A 61 -12.12 -1.95 -2.56
C MET A 61 -12.23 -3.07 -3.59
N ALA A 62 -11.36 -3.09 -4.60
CA ALA A 62 -11.30 -4.19 -5.55
C ALA A 62 -11.00 -5.52 -4.85
N MET A 63 -10.01 -5.53 -3.94
CA MET A 63 -9.70 -6.72 -3.14
C MET A 63 -10.88 -7.16 -2.26
N ASP A 64 -11.61 -6.23 -1.64
CA ASP A 64 -12.82 -6.55 -0.86
C ASP A 64 -13.91 -7.20 -1.73
N ILE A 65 -14.06 -6.81 -3.00
CA ILE A 65 -15.05 -7.39 -3.93
C ILE A 65 -14.67 -8.82 -4.34
N TYR A 66 -13.38 -9.06 -4.59
CA TYR A 66 -12.90 -10.37 -5.08
C TYR A 66 -12.53 -11.33 -3.95
N SER A 67 -12.41 -10.84 -2.72
CA SER A 67 -12.12 -11.65 -1.55
C SER A 67 -13.37 -12.36 -1.06
N SER A 68 -13.22 -13.61 -0.63
CA SER A 68 -14.26 -14.37 0.07
C SER A 68 -14.46 -13.95 1.52
N VAL A 69 -13.74 -12.92 2.00
CA VAL A 69 -13.82 -12.42 3.37
C VAL A 69 -15.13 -11.66 3.58
N HIS A 70 -15.88 -12.06 4.63
CA HIS A 70 -17.20 -11.52 4.95
C HIS A 70 -17.24 -10.02 5.33
N PHE A 71 -16.10 -9.38 5.56
CA PHE A 71 -16.03 -7.98 6.00
C PHE A 71 -15.64 -7.06 4.85
N LEU A 72 -16.66 -6.54 4.17
CA LEU A 72 -16.53 -5.62 3.05
C LEU A 72 -15.95 -4.30 3.55
N GLY A 73 -14.76 -3.93 3.06
CA GLY A 73 -14.05 -2.70 3.42
C GLY A 73 -12.80 -2.91 4.28
N LEU A 74 -12.49 -4.13 4.72
CA LEU A 74 -11.27 -4.41 5.49
C LEU A 74 -10.02 -4.06 4.68
N TYR A 75 -9.98 -4.48 3.41
CA TYR A 75 -8.84 -4.27 2.54
C TYR A 75 -8.74 -2.81 2.09
N ALA A 76 -9.87 -2.15 1.82
CA ALA A 76 -9.92 -0.72 1.55
C ALA A 76 -9.35 0.12 2.71
N VAL A 77 -9.81 -0.13 3.94
CA VAL A 77 -9.37 0.62 5.12
C VAL A 77 -7.89 0.35 5.42
N SER A 78 -7.46 -0.91 5.36
CA SER A 78 -6.06 -1.27 5.61
C SER A 78 -5.11 -0.70 4.54
N ALA A 79 -5.50 -0.71 3.26
CA ALA A 79 -4.72 -0.11 2.18
C ALA A 79 -4.60 1.42 2.34
N CYS A 80 -5.69 2.10 2.69
CA CYS A 80 -5.68 3.53 3.03
C CYS A 80 -4.75 3.83 4.20
N PHE A 81 -4.88 3.08 5.30
CA PHE A 81 -4.05 3.27 6.49
C PHE A 81 -2.57 3.08 6.16
N LEU A 82 -2.23 2.01 5.45
CA LEU A 82 -0.85 1.74 5.00
C LEU A 82 -0.32 2.88 4.12
N SER A 83 -1.12 3.38 3.18
CA SER A 83 -0.75 4.51 2.34
C SER A 83 -0.46 5.78 3.15
N ILE A 84 -1.31 6.11 4.13
CA ILE A 84 -1.14 7.29 4.97
C ILE A 84 0.14 7.16 5.80
N VAL A 85 0.36 5.99 6.42
CA VAL A 85 1.58 5.70 7.18
C VAL A 85 2.82 5.82 6.29
N MET A 86 2.77 5.29 5.07
CA MET A 86 3.87 5.42 4.11
C MET A 86 4.16 6.88 3.76
N LYS A 87 3.14 7.69 3.47
CA LYS A 87 3.34 9.13 3.21
C LYS A 87 3.94 9.86 4.40
N LEU A 88 3.48 9.60 5.62
CA LEU A 88 4.04 10.20 6.84
C LEU A 88 5.51 9.82 7.04
N LEU A 89 5.87 8.56 6.77
CA LEU A 89 7.26 8.09 6.86
C LEU A 89 8.12 8.70 5.74
N ILE A 90 7.64 8.78 4.51
CA ILE A 90 8.37 9.38 3.39
C ILE A 90 8.60 10.87 3.65
N ASP A 91 7.58 11.60 4.07
CA ASP A 91 7.70 13.02 4.43
C ASP A 91 8.76 13.24 5.52
N ARG A 92 8.76 12.40 6.57
CA ARG A 92 9.69 12.54 7.69
C ARG A 92 11.12 12.06 7.43
N TYR A 93 11.31 11.03 6.59
CA TYR A 93 12.61 10.36 6.42
C TYR A 93 13.26 10.57 5.05
N VAL A 94 12.49 10.98 4.03
CA VAL A 94 12.98 11.15 2.65
C VAL A 94 13.14 12.64 2.30
N ARG A 95 12.29 13.54 2.81
CA ARG A 95 12.42 15.00 2.60
C ARG A 95 13.43 15.67 3.53
N VAL A 96 14.67 15.18 3.52
CA VAL A 96 15.85 15.95 3.98
C VAL A 96 16.63 16.46 2.76
N PHE A 97 15.96 16.63 1.62
CA PHE A 97 16.51 17.22 0.40
C PHE A 97 15.54 18.22 -0.19
#